data_AF-A0A950GW92-F1
#
_entry.id   AF-A0A950GW92-F1
#
_cell.length_a   1.000
_cell.length_b   1.000
_cell.length_c   1.000
_cell.angle_alpha   90.00
_cell.angle_beta   90.00
_cell.angle_gamma   90.00
#
_symmetry.space_group_name_H-M   'P 1'
#
loop_
_entity.id
_entity.type
_entity.pdbx_description
1 polymer ?
#
loop_
_entity_poly.entity_id
_entity_poly.type
_entity_poly.pdbx_seq_one_letter_code
_entity_poly.pdbx_strand_id
1 'polypeptide(L)'
;MAIQPLPLPVQTLYADLAQKLANPPSPPPGSISVKTVKGKKYLYVARIEGGKQKQASLGPADDPAVLERAAAIKREAGLARERRHTIAML
;
A
#
# COMPACT_ATOMS: atom_id res chain seq x y z
N MET A 1 -34.26 -14.66 19.56
CA MET A 1 -34.10 -13.88 18.33
C MET A 1 -33.13 -14.62 17.42
N ALA A 2 -33.53 -15.00 16.21
CA ALA A 2 -32.63 -15.62 15.25
C ALA A 2 -31.72 -14.53 14.66
N ILE A 3 -30.40 -14.66 14.84
CA ILE A 3 -29.42 -13.79 14.19
C ILE A 3 -29.42 -14.17 12.71
N GLN A 4 -29.89 -13.28 11.85
CA GLN A 4 -29.80 -13.49 10.41
C GLN A 4 -28.34 -13.27 9.98
N PRO A 5 -27.75 -14.21 9.23
CA PRO A 5 -26.41 -14.05 8.71
C PRO A 5 -26.36 -12.89 7.71
N LEU A 6 -25.25 -12.16 7.70
CA LEU A 6 -25.00 -11.14 6.67
C LEU A 6 -25.09 -11.76 5.27
N PRO A 7 -25.48 -11.00 4.24
CA PRO A 7 -25.46 -11.48 2.86
C PRO A 7 -24.09 -12.08 2.50
N LEU A 8 -24.09 -13.19 1.75
CA LEU A 8 -22.88 -13.91 1.36
C LEU A 8 -21.76 -13.02 0.77
N PRO A 9 -22.05 -12.02 -0.09
CA PRO A 9 -21.02 -11.12 -0.62
C PRO A 9 -20.26 -10.34 0.48
N VAL A 10 -20.97 -9.94 1.53
CA VAL A 10 -20.39 -9.20 2.67
C VAL A 10 -19.49 -10.12 3.49
N GLN A 11 -19.90 -11.38 3.70
CA GLN A 11 -19.09 -12.37 4.41
C GLN A 11 -17.79 -12.68 3.65
N THR A 12 -17.87 -12.86 2.32
CA THR A 12 -16.68 -13.12 1.50
C THR A 12 -15.72 -11.94 1.49
N LEU A 13 -16.24 -10.71 1.45
CA LEU A 13 -15.42 -9.51 1.47
C LEU A 13 -14.77 -9.30 2.83
N TYR A 14 -15.50 -9.56 3.92
CA TYR A 14 -14.93 -9.56 5.26
C TYR A 14 -13.80 -10.59 5.41
N ALA A 15 -14.01 -11.82 4.92
CA ALA A 15 -12.99 -12.87 4.98
C ALA A 15 -11.74 -12.49 4.19
N ASP A 16 -11.89 -11.92 2.98
CA ASP A 16 -10.76 -11.46 2.17
C ASP A 16 -9.99 -10.30 2.85
N LEU A 17 -10.71 -9.36 3.49
CA LEU A 17 -10.09 -8.28 4.27
C LEU A 17 -9.36 -8.81 5.51
N ALA A 18 -9.97 -9.73 6.25
CA ALA A 18 -9.39 -10.34 7.44
C ALA A 18 -8.11 -11.12 7.10
N GLN A 19 -8.13 -11.91 6.03
CA GLN A 19 -6.98 -12.68 5.56
C GLN A 19 -5.79 -11.77 5.18
N LYS A 20 -6.08 -10.61 4.58
CA LYS A 20 -5.07 -9.61 4.18
C LYS A 20 -4.56 -8.79 5.37
N LEU A 21 -5.37 -8.61 6.41
CA LEU A 21 -4.91 -7.99 7.66
C LEU A 21 -3.96 -8.94 8.41
N ALA A 22 -4.27 -10.24 8.40
CA ALA A 22 -3.42 -11.28 8.98
C ALA A 22 -2.09 -11.45 8.21
N ASN A 23 -2.11 -11.23 6.89
CA ASN A 23 -0.94 -11.31 6.03
C ASN A 23 -0.70 -9.97 5.31
N PRO A 24 -0.17 -8.96 6.02
CA PRO A 24 0.02 -7.64 5.44
C PRO A 24 1.02 -7.70 4.28
N PRO A 25 0.79 -6.96 3.18
CA PRO A 25 1.68 -6.98 2.03
C PRO A 25 3.07 -6.43 2.39
N SER A 26 4.11 -7.10 1.88
CA SER A 26 5.50 -6.68 1.99
C SER A 26 6.08 -6.48 0.58
N PRO A 27 6.50 -5.27 0.19
CA PRO A 27 6.61 -4.07 1.01
C PRO A 27 5.25 -3.35 1.21
N PRO A 28 5.06 -2.61 2.32
CA PRO A 28 3.82 -1.89 2.57
C PRO A 28 3.57 -0.79 1.52
N PRO A 29 2.29 -0.50 1.20
CA PRO A 29 1.93 0.50 0.21
C PRO A 29 2.43 1.89 0.61
N GLY A 30 2.83 2.69 -0.37
CA GLY A 30 3.34 4.04 -0.16
C GLY A 30 3.40 4.84 -1.45
N SER A 31 3.53 6.15 -1.32
CA SER A 31 3.74 7.04 -2.47
C SER A 31 5.24 7.20 -2.74
N ILE A 32 5.65 7.02 -3.99
CA ILE A 32 7.04 7.18 -4.40
C ILE A 32 7.26 8.58 -4.95
N SER A 33 8.34 9.22 -4.51
CA SER A 33 8.78 10.53 -4.97
C SER A 33 10.26 10.50 -5.29
N VAL A 34 10.68 11.28 -6.30
CA VAL A 34 12.08 11.45 -6.65
C VAL A 34 12.53 12.82 -6.16
N LYS A 35 13.68 12.89 -5.49
CA LYS A 35 14.33 14.17 -5.15
C LYS A 35 15.76 14.16 -5.66
N THR A 36 16.19 15.30 -6.19
CA THR A 36 17.57 15.52 -6.60
C THR A 36 18.34 16.15 -5.45
N VAL A 37 19.41 15.51 -4.99
CA VAL A 37 20.29 15.99 -3.92
C VAL A 37 21.71 16.03 -4.45
N LYS A 38 22.33 17.21 -4.47
CA LYS A 38 23.71 17.42 -4.98
C LYS A 38 23.95 16.80 -6.37
N GLY A 39 22.99 16.97 -7.28
CA GLY A 39 23.06 16.46 -8.66
C GLY A 39 22.74 14.97 -8.83
N LYS A 40 22.49 14.22 -7.75
CA LYS A 40 22.11 12.80 -7.80
C LYS A 40 20.62 12.63 -7.49
N LYS A 41 19.95 11.74 -8.21
CA LYS A 41 18.53 11.43 -7.99
C LYS A 41 18.40 10.36 -6.90
N TYR A 42 17.49 10.59 -5.97
CA TYR A 42 17.16 9.67 -4.89
C TYR A 42 15.67 9.40 -4.88
N LEU A 43 15.32 8.15 -4.58
CA LEU A 43 13.95 7.72 -4.40
C LEU A 43 13.58 7.80 -2.92
N TYR A 44 12.37 8.28 -2.66
CA TYR A 44 11.79 8.39 -1.34
C TYR A 44 10.41 7.77 -1.36
N VAL A 45 10.05 7.09 -0.28
CA VAL A 45 8.70 6.60 -0.02
C VAL A 45 8.03 7.43 1.06
N ALA A 46 6.82 7.90 0.80
CA ALA A 46 5.96 8.53 1.78
C ALA A 46 4.85 7.57 2.22
N ARG A 47 4.68 7.41 3.53
CA ARG A 47 3.66 6.54 4.15
C ARG A 47 3.00 7.26 5.32
N ILE A 48 1.76 6.90 5.62
CA ILE A 48 1.09 7.34 6.86
C ILE A 48 1.42 6.32 7.94
N GLU A 49 2.15 6.75 8.97
CA GLU A 49 2.47 5.95 10.14
C GLU A 49 1.96 6.69 11.38
N GLY A 50 1.03 6.08 12.12
CA GLY A 50 0.44 6.68 13.32
C GLY A 50 -0.28 8.01 13.06
N GLY A 51 -0.96 8.13 11.90
CA GLY A 51 -1.70 9.33 11.51
C GLY A 51 -0.84 10.48 10.96
N LYS A 52 0.48 10.31 10.87
CA LYS A 52 1.39 11.32 10.29
C LYS A 52 2.04 10.77 9.02
N GLN A 53 2.18 11.62 8.01
CA GLN A 53 2.94 11.28 6.82
C GLN A 53 4.44 11.32 7.14
N LYS A 54 5.12 10.18 7.04
CA LYS A 54 6.57 10.07 7.13
C LYS A 54 7.17 9.77 5.76
N GLN A 55 8.31 10.39 5.48
CA GLN A 55 9.07 10.16 4.27
C GLN A 55 10.38 9.45 4.62
N ALA A 56 10.64 8.29 4.01
CA ALA A 56 11.86 7.53 4.16
C ALA A 56 12.63 7.49 2.84
N SER A 57 13.96 7.57 2.90
CA SER A 57 14.82 7.39 1.73
C SER A 57 14.89 5.91 1.35
N LEU A 58 14.66 5.59 0.08
CA LEU A 58 14.87 4.26 -0.48
C LEU A 58 16.29 4.06 -1.02
N GLY A 59 16.95 5.14 -1.43
CA GLY A 59 18.29 5.11 -1.99
C GLY A 59 18.42 5.84 -3.32
N PRO A 60 19.56 5.69 -4.02
CA PRO A 60 19.79 6.28 -5.33
C PRO A 60 18.80 5.77 -6.38
N ALA A 61 18.37 6.63 -7.29
CA ALA A 61 17.46 6.27 -8.38
C ALA A 61 18.14 5.48 -9.51
N ASP A 62 19.46 5.40 -9.50
CA ASP A 62 20.26 4.69 -10.50
C ASP A 62 20.55 3.23 -10.09
N ASP A 63 20.21 2.85 -8.86
CA ASP A 63 20.37 1.48 -8.36
C ASP A 63 19.18 0.61 -8.78
N PRO A 64 19.39 -0.48 -9.55
CA PRO A 64 18.31 -1.36 -10.00
C PRO A 64 17.53 -1.99 -8.84
N ALA A 65 18.18 -2.30 -7.72
CA ALA A 65 17.49 -2.87 -6.56
C ALA A 65 16.53 -1.86 -5.90
N VAL A 66 16.90 -0.57 -5.91
CA VAL A 66 16.04 0.51 -5.40
C VAL A 66 14.85 0.74 -6.34
N LEU A 67 15.07 0.67 -7.66
CA LEU A 67 14.02 0.76 -8.66
C LEU A 67 13.00 -0.38 -8.53
N GLU A 68 13.46 -1.62 -8.36
CA GLU A 68 12.58 -2.78 -8.15
C GLU A 68 11.73 -2.64 -6.89
N ARG A 69 12.35 -2.20 -5.78
CA ARG A 69 11.63 -1.94 -4.52
C ARG A 69 10.58 -0.84 -4.71
N ALA A 70 10.93 0.24 -5.40
CA ALA A 70 9.99 1.33 -5.69
C ALA A 70 8.83 0.86 -6.58
N ALA A 71 9.10 0.03 -7.58
CA ALA A 71 8.07 -0.57 -8.43
C ALA A 71 7.13 -1.48 -7.63
N ALA A 72 7.67 -2.32 -6.73
CA ALA A 72 6.87 -3.15 -5.85
C ALA A 72 5.93 -2.33 -4.95
N ILE A 73 6.45 -1.26 -4.32
CA ILE A 73 5.65 -0.34 -3.49
C ILE A 73 4.55 0.33 -4.32
N LYS A 74 4.86 0.76 -5.56
CA LYS A 74 3.90 1.42 -6.44
C LYS A 74 2.76 0.47 -6.86
N ARG A 75 3.08 -0.79 -7.16
CA ARG A 75 2.06 -1.83 -7.45
C ARG A 75 1.14 -2.01 -6.26
N GLU A 76 1.69 -2.16 -5.06
CA GLU A 76 0.89 -2.36 -3.85
C GLU A 76 0.02 -1.14 -3.52
N ALA A 77 0.51 0.07 -3.80
CA ALA A 77 -0.29 1.29 -3.67
C ALA A 77 -1.49 1.33 -4.63
N GLY A 78 -1.33 0.82 -5.86
CA GLY A 78 -2.42 0.65 -6.82
C GLY A 78 -3.49 -0.31 -6.31
N LEU A 79 -3.07 -1.50 -5.88
CA LEU A 79 -3.96 -2.50 -5.29
C LEU A 79 -4.66 -1.95 -4.04
N ALA A 80 -3.96 -1.18 -3.19
CA ALA A 80 -4.56 -0.52 -2.03
C ALA A 80 -5.61 0.53 -2.38
N ARG A 81 -5.50 1.16 -3.56
CA ARG A 81 -6.49 2.12 -4.05
C ARG A 81 -7.72 1.40 -4.60
N GLU A 82 -7.53 0.36 -5.40
CA GLU A 82 -8.62 -0.47 -5.92
C GLU A 82 -9.44 -1.07 -4.77
N ARG A 83 -8.78 -1.61 -3.73
CA ARG A 83 -9.46 -2.11 -2.52
C ARG A 83 -10.36 -1.06 -1.87
N ARG A 84 -9.84 0.16 -1.66
CA ARG A 84 -10.63 1.25 -1.08
C ARG A 84 -11.82 1.63 -1.95
N HIS A 85 -11.66 1.54 -3.28
CA HIS A 85 -12.75 1.81 -4.21
C HIS A 85 -13.84 0.74 -4.13
N THR A 86 -13.48 -0.54 -4.11
CA THR A 86 -14.42 -1.65 -3.93
C THR A 86 -15.20 -1.52 -2.62
N ILE A 87 -14.52 -1.20 -1.51
CA ILE A 87 -15.18 -1.01 -0.21
C ILE A 87 -16.13 0.19 -0.23
N ALA A 88 -15.76 1.30 -0.89
CA ALA A 88 -16.59 2.50 -0.95
C ALA A 88 -17.82 2.37 -1.86
N MET A 89 -17.85 1.38 -2.75
CA MET A 89 -18.99 1.10 -3.63
C MET A 89 -20.06 0.20 -2.98
N LEU A 90 -19.80 -0.29 -1.76
CA LEU A 90 -20.73 -1.05 -0.92
C LEU A 90 -21.41 -0.12 0.08
#